data_AF-A0A1G8QW56-F1
#
_entry.id   AF-A0A1G8QW56-F1
#
_cell.length_a   1.000
_cell.length_b   1.000
_cell.length_c   1.000
_cell.angle_alpha   90.00
_cell.angle_beta   90.00
_cell.angle_gamma   90.00
#
_symmetry.space_group_name_H-M   'P 1'
#
loop_
_entity.id
_entity.type
_entity.pdbx_description
1 polymer ?
#
loop_
_entity_poly.entity_id
_entity_poly.type
_entity_poly.pdbx_seq_one_letter_code
_entity_poly.pdbx_strand_id
1 'polypeptide(L)'
;MATHINAPSKRLCGHVDEVCFSSRGRAGRLSDRVYASSTLCGDCRSRINLAMQNPSKRFYKMPLPDLVGRDRAVAWAKTIRLANVRSLGPVMAQLADSPDPYARASLAVLTMLFKITSAQFWIDGREFLYGSAWVISEVEHLIRPRSLSVHASSDSAYCYWLQVDPSPIREARASSDALLAHELIPTLHSTVESSPKAATTNASVFL
;
A
#
# COMPACT_ATOMS: atom_id res chain seq x y z
N MET A 1 18.04 14.77 25.06
CA MET A 1 18.13 14.75 23.58
C MET A 1 17.66 13.39 23.09
N ALA A 2 16.73 13.33 22.13
CA ALA A 2 16.34 12.05 21.53
C ALA A 2 17.44 11.63 20.56
N THR A 3 18.07 10.49 20.80
CA THR A 3 19.05 9.91 19.86
C THR A 3 18.28 9.30 18.70
N HIS A 4 18.30 9.97 17.54
CA HIS A 4 17.82 9.42 16.29
C HIS A 4 18.80 8.34 15.85
N ILE A 5 18.33 7.10 15.73
CA ILE A 5 19.15 6.00 15.22
C ILE A 5 18.60 5.68 13.84
N ASN A 6 19.44 5.79 12.82
CA ASN A 6 19.09 5.29 11.50
C ASN A 6 19.55 3.83 11.40
N ALA A 7 18.69 2.95 10.91
CA ALA A 7 19.07 1.57 10.65
C ALA A 7 18.40 1.01 9.39
N PRO A 8 19.11 0.19 8.60
CA PRO A 8 18.53 -0.49 7.45
C PRO A 8 17.44 -1.45 7.92
N SER A 9 16.25 -1.31 7.37
CA SER A 9 15.08 -2.10 7.75
C SER A 9 14.33 -2.60 6.51
N LYS A 10 13.88 -3.86 6.58
CA LYS A 10 13.01 -4.43 5.54
C LYS A 10 11.63 -3.80 5.59
N ARG A 11 11.18 -3.30 4.44
CA ARG A 11 9.88 -2.65 4.22
C ARG A 11 8.83 -3.64 3.74
N LEU A 12 7.58 -3.18 3.65
CA LEU A 12 6.45 -3.98 3.19
C LEU A 12 6.68 -4.54 1.78
N CYS A 13 7.21 -3.72 0.87
CA CYS A 13 7.59 -4.11 -0.50
C CYS A 13 8.79 -5.07 -0.60
N GLY A 14 9.34 -5.54 0.53
CA GLY A 14 10.49 -6.44 0.55
C GLY A 14 11.87 -5.77 0.44
N HIS A 15 11.95 -4.52 -0.02
CA HIS A 15 13.18 -3.74 -0.09
C HIS A 15 13.72 -3.33 1.29
N VAL A 16 15.03 -3.07 1.36
CA VAL A 16 15.69 -2.50 2.55
C VAL A 16 15.81 -1.00 2.36
N ASP A 17 15.45 -0.23 3.39
CA ASP A 17 15.47 1.22 3.37
C ASP A 17 15.95 1.76 4.73
N GLU A 18 16.49 2.97 4.74
CA GLU A 18 17.02 3.60 5.96
C GLU A 18 15.87 4.19 6.78
N VAL A 19 15.63 3.63 7.96
CA VAL A 19 14.56 4.07 8.87
C VAL A 19 15.17 4.84 10.03
N CYS A 20 14.66 6.05 10.26
CA CYS A 20 14.94 6.81 11.48
C CYS A 20 14.05 6.31 12.62
N PHE A 21 14.67 5.73 13.63
CA PHE A 21 14.05 5.34 14.90
C PHE A 21 14.20 6.48 15.89
N SER A 22 13.14 7.27 16.06
CA SER A 22 13.11 8.43 16.96
C SER A 22 12.44 8.14 18.30
N SER A 23 11.71 7.02 18.41
CA SER A 23 10.88 6.75 19.58
C SER A 23 11.72 6.26 20.76
N ARG A 24 11.41 6.78 21.96
CA ARG A 24 12.11 6.41 23.21
C ARG A 24 11.57 5.12 23.80
N GLY A 25 12.45 4.36 24.44
CA GLY A 25 12.09 3.13 25.16
C GLY A 25 11.77 1.95 24.24
N ARG A 26 11.56 0.78 24.85
CA ARG A 26 11.34 -0.49 24.15
C ARG A 26 10.05 -0.49 23.33
N ALA A 27 8.96 0.06 23.88
CA ALA A 27 7.66 0.13 23.22
C ALA A 27 7.69 1.05 21.99
N GLY A 28 8.36 2.21 22.09
CA GLY A 28 8.53 3.13 20.98
C GLY A 28 9.30 2.52 19.82
N ARG A 29 10.45 1.89 20.10
CA ARG A 29 11.23 1.20 19.07
C ARG A 29 10.48 0.04 18.41
N LEU A 30 9.63 -0.65 19.17
CA LEU A 30 8.75 -1.68 18.60
C LEU A 30 7.72 -1.07 17.64
N SER A 31 7.12 0.07 18.01
CA SER A 31 6.19 0.80 17.15
C SER A 31 6.87 1.27 15.85
N ASP A 32 8.06 1.87 15.94
CA ASP A 32 8.85 2.29 14.77
C ASP A 32 9.17 1.10 13.85
N ARG A 33 9.51 -0.07 14.44
CA ARG A 33 9.79 -1.29 13.66
C ARG A 33 8.53 -1.83 12.98
N VAL A 34 7.39 -1.81 13.67
CA VAL A 34 6.09 -2.20 13.10
C VAL A 34 5.73 -1.25 11.95
N TYR A 35 5.85 0.06 12.16
CA TYR A 35 5.65 1.07 11.12
C TYR A 35 6.56 0.82 9.91
N ALA A 36 7.86 0.59 10.13
CA ALA A 36 8.81 0.29 9.07
C ALA A 36 8.41 -0.94 8.24
N SER A 37 8.03 -2.03 8.91
CA SER A 37 7.62 -3.27 8.25
C SER A 37 6.23 -3.21 7.59
N SER A 38 5.44 -2.16 7.87
CA SER A 38 4.06 -2.01 7.40
C SER A 38 3.88 -0.87 6.39
N THR A 39 4.98 -0.28 5.95
CA THR A 39 5.04 0.82 4.97
C THR A 39 5.94 0.47 3.79
N LEU A 40 5.67 1.07 2.64
CA LEU A 40 6.52 0.99 1.45
C LEU A 40 7.85 1.74 1.67
N CYS A 41 8.92 1.33 0.98
CA CYS A 41 10.17 2.10 0.96
C CYS A 41 10.02 3.43 0.20
N GLY A 42 10.97 4.34 0.40
CA GLY A 42 11.02 5.63 -0.30
C GLY A 42 10.91 5.53 -1.83
N ASP A 43 11.60 4.56 -2.44
CA ASP A 43 11.60 4.37 -3.89
C ASP A 43 10.23 3.91 -4.42
N CYS A 44 9.60 2.95 -3.75
CA CYS A 44 8.28 2.44 -4.12
C CYS A 44 7.21 3.52 -3.96
N ARG A 45 7.28 4.33 -2.90
CA ARG A 45 6.42 5.51 -2.73
C ARG A 45 6.64 6.54 -3.85
N SER A 46 7.90 6.75 -4.24
CA SER A 46 8.25 7.66 -5.34
C SER A 46 7.71 7.19 -6.69
N ARG A 47 7.70 5.87 -6.96
CA ARG A 47 7.07 5.30 -8.16
C ARG A 47 5.57 5.59 -8.22
N ILE A 48 4.85 5.42 -7.11
CA ILE A 48 3.42 5.78 -7.04
C ILE A 48 3.22 7.28 -7.28
N ASN A 49 4.03 8.12 -6.64
CA ASN A 49 3.97 9.57 -6.84
C ASN A 49 4.17 9.95 -8.32
N LEU A 50 5.23 9.44 -8.95
CA LEU A 50 5.55 9.70 -10.35
C LEU A 50 4.44 9.21 -11.29
N ALA A 51 3.86 8.04 -11.00
CA ALA A 51 2.76 7.50 -11.79
C ALA A 51 1.50 8.37 -11.74
N MET A 52 1.29 9.11 -10.64
CA MET A 52 0.13 9.99 -10.47
C MET A 52 0.33 11.43 -10.95
N GLN A 53 1.57 11.89 -11.11
CA GLN A 53 1.88 13.29 -11.46
C GLN A 53 1.60 13.65 -12.92
N ASN A 54 1.50 12.67 -13.82
CA ASN A 54 1.38 12.90 -15.26
C ASN A 54 0.00 12.44 -15.77
N PRO A 55 -1.08 13.20 -15.53
CA PRO A 55 -2.42 12.81 -15.98
C PRO A 55 -2.47 12.69 -17.51
N SER A 56 -3.16 11.65 -17.98
CA SER A 56 -3.38 11.44 -19.42
C SER A 56 -4.34 12.48 -19.98
N LYS A 57 -4.27 12.75 -21.29
CA LYS A 57 -5.31 13.52 -21.99
C LYS A 57 -6.62 12.71 -22.14
N ARG A 58 -6.55 11.40 -21.94
CA ARG A 58 -7.68 10.47 -22.04
C ARG A 58 -8.39 10.38 -20.70
N PHE A 59 -9.64 9.93 -20.74
CA PHE A 59 -10.45 9.73 -19.55
C PHE A 59 -10.69 8.23 -19.31
N TYR A 60 -10.46 7.76 -18.08
CA TYR A 60 -10.71 6.38 -17.72
C TYR A 60 -12.22 6.13 -17.59
N LYS A 61 -12.74 5.17 -18.37
CA LYS A 61 -14.17 4.82 -18.35
C LYS A 61 -14.36 3.64 -17.41
N MET A 62 -15.19 3.83 -16.38
CA MET A 62 -15.62 2.76 -15.50
C MET A 62 -17.12 2.87 -15.19
N PRO A 63 -17.82 1.75 -14.99
CA PRO A 63 -19.19 1.79 -14.49
C PRO A 63 -19.19 2.33 -13.06
N LEU A 64 -20.05 3.31 -12.81
CA LEU A 64 -20.28 3.83 -11.46
C LEU A 64 -21.60 3.25 -10.94
N PRO A 65 -21.58 2.47 -9.84
CA PRO A 65 -22.80 1.91 -9.30
C PRO A 65 -23.70 3.02 -8.75
N ASP A 66 -25.00 2.74 -8.62
CA ASP A 66 -25.94 3.69 -8.02
C ASP A 66 -25.64 3.92 -6.55
N LEU A 67 -25.81 5.17 -6.11
CA LEU A 67 -25.61 5.54 -4.72
C LEU A 67 -26.85 5.19 -3.90
N VAL A 68 -26.60 4.74 -2.67
CA VAL A 68 -27.61 4.35 -1.68
C VAL A 68 -27.63 5.38 -0.56
N GLY A 69 -28.84 5.80 -0.17
CA GLY A 69 -29.06 6.78 0.89
C GLY A 69 -30.41 7.49 0.72
N ARG A 70 -30.63 8.55 1.47
CA ARG A 70 -31.82 9.42 1.30
C ARG A 70 -31.69 10.20 -0.02
N ASP A 71 -32.79 10.42 -0.73
CA ASP A 71 -32.78 11.04 -2.08
C ASP A 71 -31.96 12.33 -2.18
N ARG A 72 -32.13 13.26 -1.22
CA ARG A 72 -31.36 14.51 -1.17
C ARG A 72 -29.86 14.28 -0.96
N ALA A 73 -29.51 13.33 -0.09
CA ALA A 73 -28.12 12.96 0.17
C ALA A 73 -27.51 12.27 -1.06
N VAL A 74 -28.25 11.41 -1.73
CA VAL A 74 -27.83 10.76 -2.99
C VAL A 74 -27.57 11.79 -4.08
N ALA A 75 -28.47 12.75 -4.27
CA ALA A 75 -28.29 13.81 -5.27
C ALA A 75 -27.01 14.63 -5.01
N TRP A 76 -26.75 14.99 -3.75
CA TRP A 76 -25.53 15.72 -3.37
C TRP A 76 -24.26 14.86 -3.48
N ALA A 77 -24.28 13.64 -2.97
CA ALA A 77 -23.16 12.71 -3.08
C ALA A 77 -22.79 12.41 -4.55
N LYS A 78 -23.78 12.37 -5.46
CA LYS A 78 -23.52 12.24 -6.90
C LYS A 78 -22.67 13.40 -7.44
N THR A 79 -22.92 14.64 -7.02
CA THR A 79 -22.11 15.78 -7.50
C THR A 79 -20.68 15.71 -6.99
N ILE A 80 -20.48 15.33 -5.72
CA ILE A 80 -19.16 15.15 -5.11
C ILE A 80 -18.39 14.01 -5.80
N ARG A 81 -19.03 12.84 -5.98
CA ARG A 81 -18.42 11.69 -6.65
C ARG A 81 -18.02 12.04 -8.08
N LEU A 82 -18.88 12.74 -8.83
CA LEU A 82 -18.58 13.13 -10.20
C LEU A 82 -17.45 14.16 -10.28
N ALA A 83 -17.31 15.07 -9.32
CA ALA A 83 -16.18 15.99 -9.25
C ALA A 83 -14.86 15.22 -9.09
N ASN A 84 -14.83 14.23 -8.18
CA ASN A 84 -13.67 13.35 -7.98
C ASN A 84 -13.37 12.47 -9.20
N VAL A 85 -14.40 11.94 -9.86
CA VAL A 85 -14.24 11.18 -11.11
C VAL A 85 -13.63 12.06 -12.21
N ARG A 86 -14.03 13.33 -12.31
CA ARG A 86 -13.46 14.27 -13.30
C ARG A 86 -11.99 14.60 -13.03
N SER A 87 -11.61 14.78 -11.76
CA SER A 87 -10.21 15.08 -11.40
C SER A 87 -9.30 13.86 -11.54
N LEU A 88 -9.77 12.68 -11.12
CA LEU A 88 -8.97 11.46 -11.09
C LEU A 88 -9.05 10.62 -12.36
N GLY A 89 -10.07 10.77 -13.20
CA GLY A 89 -10.24 10.00 -14.43
C GLY A 89 -9.04 10.08 -15.39
N PRO A 90 -8.42 11.26 -15.61
CA PRO A 90 -7.16 11.40 -16.34
C PRO A 90 -5.98 10.65 -15.72
N VAL A 91 -5.89 10.67 -14.39
CA VAL A 91 -4.84 9.96 -13.64
C VAL A 91 -5.06 8.45 -13.76
N MET A 92 -6.27 7.96 -13.57
CA MET A 92 -6.62 6.55 -13.74
C MET A 92 -6.33 6.04 -15.16
N ALA A 93 -6.52 6.88 -16.18
CA ALA A 93 -6.19 6.51 -17.56
C ALA A 93 -4.68 6.33 -17.73
N GLN A 94 -3.87 7.24 -17.16
CA GLN A 94 -2.41 7.10 -17.15
C GLN A 94 -1.98 5.82 -16.41
N LEU A 95 -2.58 5.54 -15.26
CA LEU A 95 -2.25 4.37 -14.46
C LEU A 95 -2.61 3.07 -15.20
N ALA A 96 -3.70 3.06 -15.97
CA ALA A 96 -4.12 1.92 -16.77
C ALA A 96 -3.18 1.63 -17.96
N ASP A 97 -2.58 2.66 -18.54
CA ASP A 97 -1.63 2.53 -19.65
C ASP A 97 -0.21 2.15 -19.14
N SER A 98 0.06 2.26 -17.83
CA SER A 98 1.38 1.99 -17.26
C SER A 98 1.62 0.50 -16.99
N PRO A 99 2.79 -0.06 -17.37
CA PRO A 99 3.16 -1.42 -17.05
C PRO A 99 3.65 -1.59 -15.59
N ASP A 100 3.81 -0.49 -14.83
CA ASP A 100 4.33 -0.53 -13.47
C ASP A 100 3.35 -1.27 -12.53
N PRO A 101 3.78 -2.33 -11.79
CA PRO A 101 2.94 -2.97 -10.77
C PRO A 101 2.38 -2.00 -9.72
N TYR A 102 3.11 -0.94 -9.36
CA TYR A 102 2.63 0.09 -8.43
C TYR A 102 1.54 0.97 -9.05
N ALA A 103 1.61 1.22 -10.36
CA ALA A 103 0.55 1.94 -11.07
C ALA A 103 -0.73 1.10 -11.15
N ARG A 104 -0.61 -0.22 -11.39
CA ARG A 104 -1.73 -1.15 -11.35
C ARG A 104 -2.39 -1.23 -9.96
N ALA A 105 -1.60 -1.30 -8.91
CA ALA A 105 -2.13 -1.29 -7.54
C ALA A 105 -2.84 0.03 -7.21
N SER A 106 -2.28 1.16 -7.65
CA SER A 106 -2.89 2.48 -7.51
C SER A 106 -4.23 2.57 -8.26
N LEU A 107 -4.31 2.02 -9.48
CA LEU A 107 -5.55 1.95 -10.24
C LEU A 107 -6.59 1.07 -9.54
N ALA A 108 -6.20 -0.06 -8.98
CA ALA A 108 -7.08 -0.96 -8.25
C ALA A 108 -7.69 -0.27 -7.01
N VAL A 109 -6.89 0.49 -6.27
CA VAL A 109 -7.34 1.33 -5.13
C VAL A 109 -8.35 2.38 -5.58
N LEU A 110 -8.07 3.14 -6.64
CA LEU A 110 -8.99 4.17 -7.14
C LEU A 110 -10.29 3.56 -7.69
N THR A 111 -10.20 2.41 -8.35
CA THR A 111 -11.38 1.66 -8.80
C THR A 111 -12.23 1.21 -7.62
N MET A 112 -11.59 0.72 -6.55
CA MET A 112 -12.26 0.32 -5.32
C MET A 112 -12.95 1.51 -4.62
N LEU A 113 -12.33 2.70 -4.63
CA LEU A 113 -12.95 3.95 -4.12
C LEU A 113 -14.25 4.27 -4.88
N PHE A 114 -14.22 4.28 -6.21
CA PHE A 114 -15.38 4.68 -7.02
C PHE A 114 -16.51 3.63 -7.04
N LYS A 115 -16.25 2.40 -6.60
CA LYS A 115 -17.29 1.38 -6.36
C LYS A 115 -18.13 1.66 -5.12
N ILE A 116 -17.73 2.59 -4.24
CA ILE A 116 -18.46 2.87 -2.99
C ILE A 116 -19.83 3.48 -3.31
N THR A 117 -20.88 2.79 -2.85
CA THR A 117 -22.28 3.15 -3.07
C THR A 117 -22.86 4.02 -1.96
N SER A 118 -22.26 4.08 -0.78
CA SER A 118 -22.79 4.89 0.34
C SER A 118 -22.73 6.38 0.02
N ALA A 119 -23.89 7.06 0.00
CA ALA A 119 -23.93 8.51 -0.14
C ALA A 119 -23.22 9.23 1.01
N GLN A 120 -23.30 8.67 2.23
CA GLN A 120 -22.70 9.26 3.43
C GLN A 120 -21.17 9.34 3.33
N PHE A 121 -20.53 8.28 2.80
CA PHE A 121 -19.07 8.26 2.59
C PHE A 121 -18.59 9.46 1.77
N TRP A 122 -19.27 9.74 0.65
CA TRP A 122 -18.92 10.86 -0.22
C TRP A 122 -19.18 12.23 0.43
N ILE A 123 -20.22 12.34 1.24
CA ILE A 123 -20.57 13.58 1.95
C ILE A 123 -19.55 13.89 3.07
N ASP A 124 -19.15 12.86 3.82
CA ASP A 124 -18.16 12.99 4.90
C ASP A 124 -16.77 13.31 4.34
N GLY A 125 -16.40 12.67 3.23
CA GLY A 125 -15.14 12.91 2.51
C GLY A 125 -15.13 14.10 1.54
N ARG A 126 -16.14 14.98 1.55
CA ARG A 126 -16.31 16.01 0.49
C ARG A 126 -15.15 17.00 0.33
N GLU A 127 -14.42 17.27 1.41
CA GLU A 127 -13.26 18.17 1.44
C GLU A 127 -11.94 17.41 1.28
N PHE A 128 -11.99 16.08 1.25
CA PHE A 128 -10.82 15.24 1.21
C PHE A 128 -10.23 15.16 -0.20
N LEU A 129 -8.91 15.25 -0.30
CA LEU A 129 -8.19 15.15 -1.57
C LEU A 129 -7.59 13.75 -1.71
N TYR A 130 -8.12 12.97 -2.64
CA TYR A 130 -7.62 11.63 -3.00
C TYR A 130 -6.33 11.69 -3.84
N GLY A 131 -5.31 12.37 -3.32
CA GLY A 131 -4.00 12.53 -3.95
C GLY A 131 -3.07 11.34 -3.72
N SER A 132 -1.81 11.49 -4.15
CA SER A 132 -0.83 10.38 -4.10
C SER A 132 -0.52 9.89 -2.69
N ALA A 133 -0.49 10.77 -1.68
CA ALA A 133 -0.30 10.37 -0.29
C ALA A 133 -1.41 9.42 0.20
N TRP A 134 -2.66 9.70 -0.16
CA TRP A 134 -3.79 8.83 0.15
C TRP A 134 -3.69 7.49 -0.59
N VAL A 135 -3.38 7.52 -1.89
CA VAL A 135 -3.20 6.30 -2.70
C VAL A 135 -2.08 5.42 -2.14
N ILE A 136 -0.96 6.00 -1.71
CA ILE A 136 0.13 5.26 -1.07
C ILE A 136 -0.36 4.53 0.18
N SER A 137 -1.09 5.23 1.05
CA SER A 137 -1.64 4.63 2.28
C SER A 137 -2.60 3.48 1.98
N GLU A 138 -3.45 3.65 0.98
CA GLU A 138 -4.42 2.61 0.58
C GLU A 138 -3.75 1.42 -0.10
N VAL A 139 -2.71 1.63 -0.91
CA VAL A 139 -1.88 0.55 -1.46
C VAL A 139 -1.18 -0.20 -0.32
N GLU A 140 -0.62 0.50 0.67
CA GLU A 140 -0.03 -0.11 1.86
C GLU A 140 -1.06 -0.96 2.62
N HIS A 141 -2.30 -0.51 2.75
CA HIS A 141 -3.38 -1.31 3.33
C HIS A 141 -3.72 -2.54 2.48
N LEU A 142 -3.77 -2.38 1.16
CA LEU A 142 -4.13 -3.43 0.21
C LEU A 142 -3.12 -4.59 0.24
N ILE A 143 -1.83 -4.29 0.30
CA ILE A 143 -0.76 -5.30 0.19
C ILE A 143 -0.40 -5.91 1.56
N ARG A 144 -0.79 -5.26 2.66
CA ARG A 144 -0.46 -5.75 4.01
C ARG A 144 -0.99 -7.18 4.24
N PRO A 145 -0.15 -8.11 4.74
CA PRO A 145 -0.55 -9.50 4.97
C PRO A 145 -1.48 -9.69 6.18
N ARG A 146 -1.46 -8.76 7.14
CA ARG A 146 -2.37 -8.75 8.30
C ARG A 146 -3.02 -7.38 8.44
N SER A 147 -4.33 -7.34 8.68
CA SER A 147 -4.99 -6.12 9.15
C SER A 147 -4.50 -5.84 10.57
N LEU A 148 -3.50 -4.96 10.68
CA LEU A 148 -3.28 -4.28 11.96
C LEU A 148 -4.55 -3.47 12.27
N SER A 149 -4.75 -3.13 13.55
CA SER A 149 -5.76 -2.14 13.96
C SER A 149 -5.46 -0.80 13.27
N VAL A 150 -5.91 -0.66 12.03
CA VAL A 150 -5.89 0.59 11.29
C VAL A 150 -6.97 1.44 11.93
N HIS A 151 -6.62 2.63 12.39
CA HIS A 151 -7.62 3.60 12.79
C HIS A 151 -8.54 3.81 11.59
N ALA A 152 -9.82 3.49 11.76
CA ALA A 152 -10.80 3.60 10.70
C ALA A 152 -10.91 5.07 10.28
N SER A 153 -10.25 5.43 9.18
CA SER A 153 -10.39 6.74 8.57
C SER A 153 -11.65 6.72 7.73
N SER A 154 -12.53 7.71 7.92
CA SER A 154 -13.81 7.80 7.20
C SER A 154 -13.64 7.96 5.69
N ASP A 155 -12.45 8.36 5.24
CA ASP A 155 -12.04 8.57 3.85
C ASP A 155 -11.25 7.39 3.25
N SER A 156 -10.96 6.33 4.03
CA SER A 156 -10.27 5.13 3.53
C SER A 156 -11.26 4.19 2.84
N ALA A 157 -11.02 3.92 1.56
CA ALA A 157 -11.83 2.95 0.81
C ALA A 157 -11.59 1.53 1.33
N TYR A 158 -10.35 1.20 1.69
CA TYR A 158 -10.01 -0.08 2.30
C TYR A 158 -10.76 -0.29 3.62
N CYS A 159 -10.75 0.69 4.53
CA CYS A 159 -11.47 0.58 5.81
C CYS A 159 -13.00 0.48 5.60
N TYR A 160 -13.55 1.23 4.65
CA TYR A 160 -14.97 1.13 4.29
C TYR A 160 -15.33 -0.30 3.85
N TRP A 161 -14.59 -0.86 2.90
CA TRP A 161 -14.89 -2.20 2.38
C TRP A 161 -14.62 -3.29 3.40
N LEU A 162 -13.63 -3.12 4.29
CA LEU A 162 -13.38 -4.06 5.37
C LEU A 162 -14.60 -4.20 6.31
N GLN A 163 -15.36 -3.13 6.49
CA GLN A 163 -16.57 -3.11 7.33
C GLN A 163 -17.83 -3.55 6.60
N VAL A 164 -17.95 -3.24 5.30
CA VAL A 164 -19.18 -3.46 4.51
C VAL A 164 -19.15 -4.80 3.77
N ASP A 165 -18.13 -5.01 2.93
CA ASP A 165 -17.95 -6.23 2.14
C ASP A 165 -16.48 -6.32 1.67
N PRO A 166 -15.71 -7.35 2.05
CA PRO A 166 -14.33 -7.50 1.64
C PRO A 166 -14.15 -7.91 0.17
N SER A 167 -15.23 -8.15 -0.60
CA SER A 167 -15.13 -8.57 -2.00
C SER A 167 -14.35 -7.61 -2.90
N PRO A 168 -14.51 -6.27 -2.83
CA PRO A 168 -13.74 -5.35 -3.67
C PRO A 168 -12.25 -5.30 -3.28
N ILE A 169 -11.94 -5.56 -2.00
CA ILE A 169 -10.54 -5.70 -1.54
C ILE A 169 -9.90 -6.93 -2.19
N ARG A 170 -10.60 -8.07 -2.22
CA ARG A 170 -10.08 -9.30 -2.85
C ARG A 170 -9.85 -9.10 -4.34
N GLU A 171 -10.77 -8.44 -5.04
CA GLU A 171 -10.63 -8.11 -6.47
C GLU A 171 -9.45 -7.16 -6.73
N ALA A 172 -9.29 -6.14 -5.88
CA ALA A 172 -8.18 -5.20 -5.98
C ALA A 172 -6.83 -5.88 -5.71
N ARG A 173 -6.77 -6.81 -4.76
CA ARG A 173 -5.58 -7.64 -4.49
C ARG A 173 -5.22 -8.50 -5.70
N ALA A 174 -6.19 -9.23 -6.26
CA ALA A 174 -6.00 -10.03 -7.47
C ALA A 174 -5.49 -9.19 -8.66
N SER A 175 -6.04 -7.99 -8.82
CA SER A 175 -5.58 -7.04 -9.86
C SER A 175 -4.14 -6.55 -9.65
N SER A 176 -3.66 -6.63 -8.41
CA SER A 176 -2.32 -6.23 -7.96
C SER A 176 -1.37 -7.42 -7.79
N ASP A 177 -1.74 -8.61 -8.26
CA ASP A 177 -0.99 -9.86 -8.03
C ASP A 177 0.49 -9.79 -8.45
N ALA A 178 0.83 -9.02 -9.49
CA ALA A 178 2.23 -8.82 -9.89
C ALA A 178 3.07 -8.14 -8.79
N LEU A 179 2.48 -7.21 -8.04
CA LEU A 179 3.13 -6.55 -6.91
C LEU A 179 3.26 -7.52 -5.72
N LEU A 180 2.22 -8.32 -5.45
CA LEU A 180 2.22 -9.35 -4.40
C LEU A 180 3.16 -10.52 -4.73
N ALA A 181 3.36 -10.85 -6.01
CA ALA A 181 4.29 -11.88 -6.46
C ALA A 181 5.76 -11.46 -6.28
N HIS A 182 6.07 -10.15 -6.43
CA HIS A 182 7.38 -9.62 -6.06
C HIS A 182 7.66 -9.71 -4.54
N GLU A 183 6.62 -9.79 -3.69
CA GLU A 183 6.76 -10.05 -2.26
C GLU A 183 7.06 -11.53 -1.93
N LEU A 184 6.80 -12.46 -2.86
CA LEU A 184 7.04 -13.91 -2.68
C LEU A 184 8.46 -14.38 -3.04
N ILE A 185 9.35 -13.48 -3.47
CA ILE A 185 10.80 -13.77 -3.49
C ILE A 185 11.46 -13.16 -2.26
N PRO A 186 11.43 -13.90 -1.15
CA PRO A 186 12.65 -14.00 -0.35
C PRO A 186 12.84 -15.45 0.10
N THR A 187 13.91 -16.09 -0.38
CA THR A 187 14.65 -17.25 0.17
C THR A 187 14.77 -18.46 -0.77
N LEU A 188 15.61 -18.35 -1.80
CA LEU A 188 16.41 -19.50 -2.27
C LEU A 188 17.78 -18.97 -2.68
N HIS A 189 18.64 -18.80 -1.69
CA HIS A 189 20.10 -19.04 -1.74
C HIS A 189 20.70 -18.54 -0.41
N SER A 190 20.34 -19.21 0.67
CA SER A 190 21.29 -19.43 1.76
C SER A 190 21.61 -20.91 1.71
N THR A 191 22.49 -21.29 0.80
CA THR A 191 23.21 -22.55 0.93
C THR A 191 24.01 -22.43 2.22
N VAL A 192 23.45 -23.00 3.28
CA VAL A 192 24.21 -23.41 4.46
C VAL A 192 25.13 -24.52 3.97
N GLU A 193 26.32 -24.16 3.49
CA GLU A 193 27.44 -25.09 3.47
C GLU A 193 27.91 -25.22 4.92
N SER A 194 27.30 -26.18 5.60
CA SER A 194 27.87 -26.76 6.81
C SER A 194 29.15 -27.50 6.41
N SER A 195 30.31 -26.85 6.56
CA SER A 195 31.57 -27.59 6.57
C SER A 195 31.62 -28.52 7.79
N PRO A 196 31.87 -29.83 7.61
CA PRO A 196 32.11 -30.71 8.74
C PRO A 196 33.49 -30.43 9.34
N LYS A 197 33.54 -30.32 10.66
CA LYS A 197 34.75 -30.34 11.49
C LYS A 197 35.62 -31.55 11.11
N ALA A 198 36.76 -31.31 10.47
CA ALA A 198 37.84 -32.29 10.46
C ALA A 198 38.60 -32.19 11.79
N ALA A 199 38.51 -33.25 12.58
CA ALA A 199 39.36 -33.47 13.74
C ALA A 199 40.78 -33.78 13.24
N THR A 200 41.71 -32.86 13.46
CA THR A 200 43.14 -33.11 13.25
C THR A 200 43.76 -33.53 14.57
N THR A 201 43.68 -34.82 14.87
CA THR A 201 44.66 -35.50 15.72
C THR A 201 45.69 -36.11 14.79
N ASN A 202 46.94 -35.63 14.85
CA ASN A 202 48.09 -36.52 14.71
C ASN A 202 49.28 -35.94 15.45
N ALA A 203 49.84 -36.82 16.26
CA ALA A 203 50.89 -36.60 17.21
C ALA A 203 52.23 -36.27 16.55
N SER A 204 53.01 -35.49 17.30
CA SER A 204 54.42 -35.22 17.10
C SER A 204 55.23 -36.52 17.14
N VAL A 205 56.10 -36.72 16.14
CA VAL A 205 57.32 -37.52 16.28
C VAL A 205 58.45 -36.65 15.74
N PHE A 206 59.25 -36.11 16.66
CA PHE A 206 60.61 -35.64 16.40
C PHE A 206 61.55 -36.85 16.56
N LEU A 207 62.53 -36.94 15.64
CA LEU A 207 63.86 -37.57 15.72
C LEU A 207 63.99 -38.94 16.42
#